data_AF-A0A851W4S7-F1
#
_entry.id   AF-A0A851W4S7-F1
#
_cell.length_a   1.000
_cell.length_b   1.000
_cell.length_c   1.000
_cell.angle_alpha   90.00
_cell.angle_beta   90.00
_cell.angle_gamma   90.00
#
_symmetry.space_group_name_H-M   'P 1'
#
loop_
_entity.id
_entity.type
_entity.pdbx_description
1 polymer ?
#
loop_
_entity_poly.entity_id
_entity_poly.type
_entity_poly.pdbx_seq_one_letter_code
_entity_poly.pdbx_strand_id
1 'polypeptide(L)'
;MPEIPLTRGGSVTSADPRHPAENLLRPDDGGRWRGAAAGEKRGGVVLELGESKPIHSLHIGNDGAAFVEVLVGSSAGGEFQVLLPSGGVMSPSESRAGPGAGAGPRRGGMFGPDSLVKAPAQASWDRGGVVLSQPYCQSRPYGLSFIRVFAAPGGEETRPEEPV
;
A
#
# COMPACT_ATOMS: atom_id res chain seq x y z
N MET A 1 3.34 18.16 -1.46
CA MET A 1 3.93 17.13 -0.59
C MET A 1 4.85 16.30 -1.45
N PRO A 2 6.11 16.06 -1.03
CA PRO A 2 7.03 15.26 -1.84
C PRO A 2 6.60 13.78 -1.86
N GLU A 3 6.55 13.19 -3.05
CA GLU A 3 6.36 11.75 -3.22
C GLU A 3 7.66 11.02 -2.86
N ILE A 4 7.56 9.97 -2.07
CA ILE A 4 8.69 9.09 -1.75
C ILE A 4 8.79 8.06 -2.88
N PRO A 5 9.88 8.05 -3.67
CA PRO A 5 10.03 7.08 -4.74
C PRO A 5 10.19 5.67 -4.17
N LEU A 6 9.60 4.69 -4.84
CA LEU A 6 9.82 3.28 -4.55
C LEU A 6 11.06 2.82 -5.31
N THR A 7 12.05 2.29 -4.61
CA THR A 7 13.33 1.87 -5.21
C THR A 7 13.32 0.41 -5.63
N ARG A 8 12.61 -0.44 -4.86
CA ARG A 8 12.65 -1.88 -5.10
C ARG A 8 11.34 -2.58 -4.76
N GLY A 9 10.92 -3.46 -5.65
CA GLY A 9 9.90 -4.48 -5.38
C GLY A 9 10.53 -5.51 -4.45
N GLY A 10 10.10 -5.52 -3.20
CA GLY A 10 10.61 -6.43 -2.19
C GLY A 10 9.90 -7.79 -2.25
N SER A 11 9.67 -8.37 -1.07
CA SER A 11 9.05 -9.68 -0.95
C SER A 11 7.56 -9.64 -1.28
N VAL A 12 7.11 -10.55 -2.15
CA VAL A 12 5.68 -10.79 -2.45
C VAL A 12 5.26 -12.13 -1.89
N THR A 13 4.03 -12.23 -1.42
CA THR A 13 3.45 -13.53 -1.06
C THR A 13 3.20 -14.39 -2.31
N SER A 14 2.80 -13.74 -3.40
CA SER A 14 2.40 -14.37 -4.66
C SER A 14 2.38 -13.31 -5.76
N ALA A 15 2.81 -13.66 -6.97
CA ALA A 15 2.81 -12.73 -8.11
C ALA A 15 2.55 -13.47 -9.43
N ASP A 16 1.63 -12.94 -10.26
CA ASP A 16 1.45 -13.37 -11.65
C ASP A 16 2.67 -12.91 -12.48
N PRO A 17 3.33 -13.79 -13.25
CA PRO A 17 4.47 -13.42 -14.09
C PRO A 17 4.20 -12.27 -15.09
N ARG A 18 2.93 -12.05 -15.46
CA ARG A 18 2.50 -10.96 -16.36
C ARG A 18 2.21 -9.66 -15.61
N HIS A 19 2.00 -9.74 -14.30
CA HIS A 19 1.65 -8.61 -13.43
C HIS A 19 2.50 -8.66 -12.14
N PRO A 20 3.82 -8.54 -12.25
CA PRO A 20 4.70 -8.69 -11.09
C PRO A 20 4.75 -7.38 -10.27
N ALA A 21 5.33 -7.44 -9.06
CA ALA A 21 5.31 -6.32 -8.12
C ALA A 21 6.17 -5.12 -8.57
N GLU A 22 7.14 -5.33 -9.44
CA GLU A 22 8.00 -4.30 -10.03
C GLU A 22 7.19 -3.27 -10.82
N ASN A 23 6.01 -3.65 -11.33
CA ASN A 23 5.08 -2.72 -11.97
C ASN A 23 4.62 -1.60 -11.03
N LEU A 24 4.60 -1.84 -9.71
CA LEU A 24 4.21 -0.83 -8.72
C LEU A 24 5.26 0.27 -8.57
N LEU A 25 6.51 0.03 -8.99
CA LEU A 25 7.58 1.03 -8.99
C LEU A 25 7.36 2.10 -10.07
N ARG A 26 6.56 1.78 -11.10
CA ARG A 26 6.26 2.66 -12.23
C ARG A 26 4.75 2.77 -12.44
N PRO A 27 4.05 3.46 -11.54
CA PRO A 27 2.59 3.54 -11.59
C PRO A 27 2.07 4.26 -12.84
N ASP A 28 2.88 5.12 -13.47
CA ASP A 28 2.50 5.86 -14.69
C ASP A 28 2.52 4.99 -15.96
N ASP A 29 3.21 3.84 -15.96
CA ASP A 29 3.28 2.92 -17.10
C ASP A 29 1.98 2.10 -17.27
N GLY A 30 1.00 2.28 -16.38
CA GLY A 30 -0.25 1.51 -16.35
C GLY A 30 -0.05 0.05 -15.91
N GLY A 31 1.12 -0.25 -15.35
CA GLY A 31 1.43 -1.53 -14.73
C GLY A 31 0.55 -1.80 -13.50
N ARG A 32 0.42 -3.07 -13.14
CA ARG A 32 -0.28 -3.52 -11.93
C ARG A 32 0.37 -4.78 -11.38
N TRP A 33 0.18 -5.02 -10.09
CA TRP A 33 0.54 -6.27 -9.42
C TRP A 33 -0.71 -7.11 -9.21
N ARG A 34 -0.62 -8.42 -9.44
CA ARG A 34 -1.65 -9.40 -9.09
C ARG A 34 -1.05 -10.63 -8.45
N GLY A 35 -1.80 -11.27 -7.55
CA GLY A 35 -1.45 -12.60 -7.05
C GLY A 35 -1.35 -13.63 -8.18
N ALA A 36 -0.54 -14.68 -7.98
CA ALA A 36 -0.28 -15.69 -8.99
C ALA A 36 -1.51 -16.54 -9.32
N ALA A 37 -2.40 -16.77 -8.36
CA ALA A 37 -3.58 -17.61 -8.53
C ALA A 37 -4.88 -16.91 -8.12
N ALA A 38 -5.97 -17.31 -8.77
CA ALA A 38 -7.31 -17.02 -8.30
C ALA A 38 -7.59 -17.82 -7.01
N GLY A 39 -8.34 -17.22 -6.08
CA GLY A 39 -8.75 -17.91 -4.85
C GLY A 39 -7.89 -17.62 -3.62
N GLU A 40 -6.81 -16.85 -3.78
CA GLU A 40 -6.09 -16.30 -2.64
C GLU A 40 -7.06 -15.46 -1.78
N LYS A 41 -7.07 -15.70 -0.48
CA LYS A 41 -7.93 -14.92 0.45
C LYS A 41 -7.23 -13.66 0.93
N ARG A 42 -5.91 -13.76 1.06
CA ARG A 42 -5.01 -12.72 1.54
C ARG A 42 -3.69 -12.82 0.78
N GLY A 43 -3.15 -11.69 0.38
CA GLY A 43 -1.87 -11.56 -0.28
C GLY A 43 -1.19 -10.27 0.15
N GLY A 44 0.10 -10.14 -0.04
CA GLY A 44 0.83 -8.93 0.30
C GLY A 44 2.08 -8.73 -0.52
N VAL A 45 2.50 -7.48 -0.60
CA VAL A 45 3.73 -7.03 -1.25
C VAL A 45 4.46 -6.09 -0.30
N VAL A 46 5.75 -6.29 -0.13
CA VAL A 46 6.63 -5.35 0.57
C VAL A 46 7.42 -4.58 -0.47
N LEU A 47 7.45 -3.26 -0.32
CA LEU A 47 8.15 -2.33 -1.20
C LEU A 47 9.19 -1.58 -0.38
N GLU A 48 10.37 -1.38 -0.95
CA GLU A 48 11.42 -0.55 -0.35
C GLU A 48 11.28 0.89 -0.86
N LEU A 49 11.26 1.83 0.07
CA LEU A 49 11.24 3.26 -0.18
C LEU A 49 12.69 3.73 -0.43
N GLY A 50 12.87 4.72 -1.29
CA GLY A 50 14.19 5.27 -1.57
C GLY A 50 14.80 6.05 -0.43
N GLU A 51 13.98 6.54 0.49
CA GLU A 51 14.40 7.35 1.62
C GLU A 51 13.57 6.99 2.85
N SER A 52 14.22 6.95 4.03
CA SER A 52 13.52 6.78 5.31
C SER A 52 12.88 8.10 5.72
N LYS A 53 11.55 8.21 5.61
CA LYS A 53 10.81 9.44 5.89
C LYS A 53 9.45 9.17 6.57
N PRO A 54 8.91 10.15 7.32
CA PRO A 54 7.57 10.05 7.87
C PRO A 54 6.52 10.15 6.79
N ILE A 55 5.55 9.21 6.82
CA ILE A 55 4.50 9.10 5.81
C ILE A 55 3.29 9.92 6.24
N HIS A 56 2.92 10.90 5.41
CA HIS A 56 1.82 11.81 5.68
C HIS A 56 0.52 11.36 5.00
N SER A 57 0.62 10.87 3.77
CA SER A 57 -0.54 10.40 3.02
C SER A 57 -0.16 9.28 2.05
N LEU A 58 -1.12 8.42 1.76
CA LEU A 58 -0.99 7.32 0.83
C LEU A 58 -2.03 7.46 -0.28
N HIS A 59 -1.66 7.12 -1.50
CA HIS A 59 -2.61 7.01 -2.60
C HIS A 59 -2.53 5.62 -3.19
N ILE A 60 -3.61 4.87 -3.07
CA ILE A 60 -3.63 3.45 -3.39
C ILE A 60 -4.67 3.20 -4.45
N GLY A 61 -4.27 2.60 -5.58
CA GLY A 61 -5.16 2.11 -6.63
C GLY A 61 -5.47 0.63 -6.41
N ASN A 62 -6.72 0.31 -6.14
CA ASN A 62 -7.21 -1.05 -5.94
C ASN A 62 -7.53 -1.77 -7.26
N ASP A 63 -7.06 -3.01 -7.42
CA ASP A 63 -7.38 -3.87 -8.56
C ASP A 63 -8.09 -5.16 -8.10
N GLY A 64 -9.29 -4.99 -7.54
CA GLY A 64 -10.18 -6.11 -7.19
C GLY A 64 -10.01 -6.68 -5.78
N ALA A 65 -9.24 -6.06 -4.90
CA ALA A 65 -9.23 -6.41 -3.48
C ALA A 65 -10.46 -5.84 -2.75
N ALA A 66 -10.93 -6.52 -1.70
CA ALA A 66 -12.03 -6.03 -0.86
C ALA A 66 -11.52 -5.14 0.27
N PHE A 67 -10.39 -5.52 0.86
CA PHE A 67 -9.75 -4.79 1.95
C PHE A 67 -8.29 -4.51 1.59
N VAL A 68 -7.82 -3.35 2.01
CA VAL A 68 -6.42 -2.94 1.94
C VAL A 68 -5.91 -2.51 3.30
N GLU A 69 -4.74 -2.98 3.67
CA GLU A 69 -4.01 -2.65 4.88
C GLU A 69 -2.60 -2.24 4.47
N VAL A 70 -2.05 -1.19 5.08
CA VAL A 70 -0.67 -0.77 4.84
C VAL A 70 0.10 -0.82 6.14
N LEU A 71 1.21 -1.51 6.09
CA LEU A 71 2.19 -1.62 7.15
C LEU A 71 3.46 -0.88 6.76
N VAL A 72 4.22 -0.49 7.75
CA VAL A 72 5.50 0.18 7.61
C VAL A 72 6.54 -0.53 8.45
N GLY A 73 7.77 -0.58 7.96
CA GLY A 73 8.87 -1.28 8.62
C GLY A 73 10.18 -0.57 8.35
N SER A 74 11.19 -0.95 9.13
CA SER A 74 12.57 -0.49 8.96
C SER A 74 13.43 -1.62 8.39
N SER A 75 14.29 -1.32 7.42
CA SER A 75 15.27 -2.27 6.90
C SER A 75 16.35 -2.60 7.92
N ALA A 76 16.57 -1.70 8.90
CA ALA A 76 17.50 -1.88 10.00
C ALA A 76 17.04 -2.94 11.04
N GLY A 77 15.80 -3.43 10.91
CA GLY A 77 15.22 -4.44 11.79
C GLY A 77 13.97 -3.94 12.54
N GLY A 78 13.20 -4.89 13.07
CA GLY A 78 11.94 -4.62 13.78
C GLY A 78 10.72 -5.21 13.07
N GLU A 79 9.60 -5.24 13.81
CA GLU A 79 8.31 -5.71 13.32
C GLU A 79 7.62 -4.64 12.46
N PHE A 80 6.85 -5.10 11.47
CA PHE A 80 6.00 -4.21 10.68
C PHE A 80 4.89 -3.61 11.56
N GLN A 81 4.73 -2.30 11.51
CA GLN A 81 3.69 -1.56 12.22
C GLN A 81 2.56 -1.18 11.27
N VAL A 82 1.31 -1.25 11.73
CA VAL A 82 0.14 -0.90 10.92
C VAL A 82 0.05 0.63 10.80
N LEU A 83 0.29 1.15 9.59
CA LEU A 83 0.14 2.57 9.28
C LEU A 83 -1.29 2.89 8.84
N LEU A 84 -1.84 2.10 7.93
CA LEU A 84 -3.24 2.17 7.50
C LEU A 84 -3.94 0.89 7.95
N PRO A 85 -4.87 0.96 8.91
CA PRO A 85 -5.68 -0.19 9.31
C PRO A 85 -6.45 -0.75 8.11
N SER A 86 -6.80 -2.04 8.16
CA SER A 86 -7.57 -2.71 7.10
C SER A 86 -8.85 -1.94 6.74
N GLY A 87 -8.81 -1.22 5.62
CA GLY A 87 -9.90 -0.40 5.10
C GLY A 87 -10.66 -1.11 3.98
N GLY A 88 -11.98 -1.10 4.04
CA GLY A 88 -12.84 -1.66 2.99
C GLY A 88 -12.87 -0.76 1.75
N VAL A 89 -12.37 -1.28 0.63
CA VAL A 89 -12.32 -0.58 -0.68
C VAL A 89 -13.34 -1.13 -1.68
N MET A 90 -13.80 -2.37 -1.51
CA MET A 90 -14.94 -2.91 -2.26
C MET A 90 -15.95 -3.57 -1.33
N SER A 91 -17.22 -3.40 -1.64
CA SER A 91 -18.30 -4.18 -1.04
C SER A 91 -18.28 -5.65 -1.52
N PRO A 92 -18.94 -6.57 -0.80
CA PRO A 92 -19.09 -7.96 -1.24
C PRO A 92 -19.79 -8.11 -2.60
N SER A 93 -20.71 -7.19 -2.94
CA SER A 93 -21.41 -7.20 -4.22
C SER A 93 -20.50 -6.75 -5.37
N GLU A 94 -19.71 -5.69 -5.17
CA GLU A 94 -18.70 -5.23 -6.15
C GLU A 94 -17.61 -6.29 -6.35
N SER A 95 -17.17 -6.94 -5.28
CA SER A 95 -16.17 -8.02 -5.35
C SER A 95 -16.64 -9.19 -6.21
N ARG A 96 -17.92 -9.57 -6.11
CA ARG A 96 -18.52 -10.65 -6.93
C ARG A 96 -18.72 -10.23 -8.38
N ALA A 97 -19.19 -9.01 -8.62
CA ALA A 97 -19.45 -8.51 -9.97
C ALA A 97 -18.13 -8.25 -10.74
N GLY A 98 -17.08 -7.81 -10.05
CA GLY A 98 -15.72 -7.70 -10.56
C GLY A 98 -15.22 -6.30 -10.82
N PRO A 99 -13.93 -6.16 -11.20
CA PRO A 99 -13.34 -4.89 -11.56
C PRO A 99 -13.97 -4.37 -12.85
N GLY A 100 -15.11 -3.68 -12.75
CA GLY A 100 -15.80 -3.03 -13.86
C GLY A 100 -17.30 -2.81 -13.64
N ALA A 101 -17.90 -3.52 -12.69
CA ALA A 101 -19.35 -3.51 -12.49
C ALA A 101 -19.86 -2.47 -11.47
N GLY A 102 -18.96 -1.66 -10.90
CA GLY A 102 -19.29 -0.51 -10.05
C GLY A 102 -18.54 0.71 -10.56
N ALA A 103 -19.27 1.66 -11.17
CA ALA A 103 -18.78 3.01 -11.37
C ALA A 103 -18.78 3.71 -10.00
N GLY A 104 -17.65 3.66 -9.29
CA GLY A 104 -17.55 4.23 -7.96
C GLY A 104 -16.14 4.76 -7.67
N PRO A 105 -16.03 5.89 -6.93
CA PRO A 105 -14.76 6.50 -6.52
C PRO A 105 -13.91 5.64 -5.56
N ARG A 106 -14.29 4.38 -5.31
CA ARG A 106 -13.65 3.45 -4.36
C ARG A 106 -12.59 2.54 -4.99
N ARG A 107 -12.28 2.73 -6.26
CA ARG A 107 -11.19 2.04 -6.98
C ARG A 107 -9.79 2.50 -6.60
N GLY A 108 -9.68 3.55 -5.80
CA GLY A 108 -8.44 3.98 -5.22
C GLY A 108 -8.63 5.29 -4.49
N GLY A 109 -8.26 5.31 -3.22
CA GLY A 109 -8.47 6.45 -2.34
C GLY A 109 -7.16 7.11 -1.98
N MET A 110 -7.19 8.43 -1.84
CA MET A 110 -6.16 9.14 -1.11
C MET A 110 -6.48 9.02 0.38
N PHE A 111 -5.63 8.31 1.11
CA PHE A 111 -5.66 8.19 2.55
C PHE A 111 -4.80 9.31 3.13
N GLY A 112 -5.46 10.35 3.63
CA GLY A 112 -4.82 11.45 4.32
C GLY A 112 -4.37 11.05 5.74
N PRO A 113 -3.70 11.96 6.45
CA PRO A 113 -3.18 11.71 7.80
C PRO A 113 -4.27 11.31 8.81
N ASP A 114 -5.52 11.75 8.60
CA ASP A 114 -6.65 11.38 9.44
C ASP A 114 -7.04 9.90 9.35
N SER A 115 -6.68 9.24 8.25
CA SER A 115 -6.89 7.79 8.05
C SER A 115 -5.70 6.96 8.54
N LEU A 116 -4.56 7.59 8.83
CA LEU A 116 -3.33 6.91 9.24
C LEU A 116 -3.22 6.86 10.77
N VAL A 117 -2.54 5.83 11.27
CA VAL A 117 -2.22 5.74 12.70
C VAL A 117 -1.12 6.74 13.03
N LYS A 118 -1.41 7.66 13.96
CA LYS A 118 -0.53 8.79 14.31
C LYS A 118 0.87 8.38 14.77
N ALA A 119 0.99 7.26 15.48
CA ALA A 119 2.28 6.80 16.01
C ALA A 119 3.26 6.41 14.88
N PRO A 120 2.94 5.45 13.99
CA PRO A 120 3.80 5.13 12.86
C PRO A 120 3.87 6.27 11.83
N ALA A 121 2.84 7.09 11.64
CA ALA A 121 2.91 8.21 10.70
C ALA A 121 3.96 9.27 11.06
N GLN A 122 4.29 9.42 12.35
CA GLN A 122 5.33 10.34 12.83
C GLN A 122 6.75 9.75 12.79
N ALA A 123 6.87 8.43 12.71
CA ALA A 123 8.16 7.75 12.61
C ALA A 123 8.64 7.68 11.15
N SER A 124 9.95 7.55 10.97
CA SER A 124 10.56 7.41 9.64
C SER A 124 10.68 5.94 9.24
N TRP A 125 10.28 5.63 8.01
CA TRP A 125 10.25 4.27 7.49
C TRP A 125 10.86 4.20 6.11
N ASP A 126 11.56 3.12 5.82
CA ASP A 126 12.17 2.82 4.52
C ASP A 126 11.55 1.58 3.85
N ARG A 127 10.59 0.91 4.51
CA ARG A 127 9.82 -0.21 3.95
C ARG A 127 8.32 -0.01 4.14
N GLY A 128 7.56 -0.26 3.08
CA GLY A 128 6.10 -0.27 3.08
C GLY A 128 5.57 -1.64 2.70
N GLY A 129 4.86 -2.29 3.61
CA GLY A 129 4.09 -3.51 3.32
C GLY A 129 2.66 -3.17 2.94
N VAL A 130 2.14 -3.74 1.87
CA VAL A 130 0.72 -3.63 1.51
C VAL A 130 0.11 -5.02 1.57
N VAL A 131 -0.98 -5.15 2.30
CA VAL A 131 -1.70 -6.40 2.48
C VAL A 131 -3.11 -6.22 1.94
N LEU A 132 -3.50 -7.14 1.06
CA LEU A 132 -4.78 -7.15 0.37
C LEU A 132 -5.56 -8.41 0.73
N SER A 133 -6.86 -8.26 0.95
CA SER A 133 -7.75 -9.39 1.20
C SER A 133 -8.97 -9.36 0.29
N GLN A 134 -9.33 -10.53 -0.25
CA GLN A 134 -10.52 -10.70 -1.09
C GLN A 134 -11.26 -12.00 -0.72
N PRO A 135 -11.98 -12.02 0.42
CA PRO A 135 -12.70 -13.20 0.86
C PRO A 135 -13.97 -13.49 0.04
N TYR A 136 -14.48 -12.50 -0.70
CA TYR A 136 -15.80 -12.57 -1.35
C TYR A 136 -15.74 -13.06 -2.80
N CYS A 137 -14.56 -13.09 -3.41
CA CYS A 137 -14.37 -13.54 -4.79
C CYS A 137 -13.11 -14.40 -4.92
N GLN A 138 -13.31 -15.70 -5.10
CA GLN A 138 -12.22 -16.68 -5.26
C GLN A 138 -12.02 -17.11 -6.72
N SER A 139 -12.88 -16.66 -7.63
CA SER A 139 -12.84 -17.06 -9.04
C SER A 139 -11.87 -16.24 -9.88
N ARG A 140 -11.28 -15.17 -9.35
CA ARG A 140 -10.37 -14.27 -10.08
C ARG A 140 -9.15 -13.90 -9.22
N PRO A 141 -8.00 -13.63 -9.86
CA PRO A 141 -6.89 -13.00 -9.18
C PRO A 141 -7.23 -11.54 -8.90
N TYR A 142 -6.73 -11.03 -7.78
CA TYR A 142 -6.81 -9.63 -7.38
C TYR A 142 -5.41 -9.09 -7.12
N GLY A 143 -5.31 -7.78 -6.97
CA GLY A 143 -4.08 -7.16 -6.54
C GLY A 143 -4.18 -5.65 -6.44
N LEU A 144 -3.09 -4.99 -6.82
CA LEU A 144 -2.91 -3.57 -6.67
C LEU A 144 -2.60 -2.95 -8.03
N SER A 145 -3.29 -1.86 -8.36
CA SER A 145 -2.97 -1.09 -9.55
C SER A 145 -1.73 -0.23 -9.32
N PHE A 146 -1.72 0.58 -8.26
CA PHE A 146 -0.59 1.41 -7.90
C PHE A 146 -0.59 1.72 -6.40
N ILE A 147 0.56 2.14 -5.88
CA ILE A 147 0.67 2.78 -4.58
C ILE A 147 1.67 3.92 -4.68
N ARG A 148 1.27 5.09 -4.16
CA ARG A 148 2.14 6.25 -4.02
C ARG A 148 2.16 6.66 -2.56
N VAL A 149 3.37 6.94 -2.06
CA VAL A 149 3.60 7.31 -0.68
C VAL A 149 4.06 8.75 -0.68
N PHE A 150 3.42 9.61 0.13
CA PHE A 150 3.78 11.01 0.24
C PHE A 150 4.35 11.29 1.62
N ALA A 151 5.55 11.84 1.65
CA ALA A 151 6.17 12.29 2.88
C ALA A 151 5.49 13.58 3.37
N ALA A 152 5.59 13.81 4.68
CA ALA A 152 5.24 15.11 5.25
C ALA A 152 6.06 16.22 4.55
N PRO A 153 5.44 17.37 4.21
CA PRO A 153 6.16 18.50 3.65
C PRO A 153 7.11 19.07 4.71
N GLY A 154 8.39 18.69 4.67
CA GLY A 154 9.48 19.32 5.41
C GLY A 154 9.21 19.57 6.90
N GLY A 155 9.15 18.51 7.70
CA GLY A 155 9.41 18.63 9.14
C GLY A 155 10.92 18.72 9.33
N GLU A 156 11.39 19.93 9.59
CA GLU A 156 12.70 20.21 10.15
C GLU A 156 13.04 19.19 11.24
N GLU A 157 14.28 18.72 11.21
CA GLU A 157 14.95 17.97 12.26
C GLU A 157 14.58 18.56 13.62
N THR A 158 13.60 17.98 14.32
CA THR A 158 13.42 18.27 15.75
C THR A 158 14.52 17.52 16.46
N ARG A 159 15.73 18.10 16.38
CA ARG A 159 16.83 17.82 17.28
C ARG A 159 16.24 17.95 18.68
N PRO A 160 16.25 16.89 19.52
CA PRO A 160 15.85 17.07 20.90
C PRO A 160 16.84 18.06 21.50
N GLU A 161 16.37 19.26 21.86
CA GLU A 161 17.12 20.17 22.72
C GLU A 161 17.44 19.40 24.01
N GLU A 162 18.72 19.10 24.21
CA GLU A 162 19.21 18.68 25.52
C GLU A 162 18.97 19.82 26.51
N PRO A 163 18.28 19.58 27.64
CA PRO A 163 18.12 20.59 28.66
C PRO A 163 19.47 20.86 29.33
N VAL A 164 19.82 22.16 29.42
CA VAL A 164 20.98 22.69 30.15
C VAL A 164 20.80 22.63 31.67
#